data_AF-A0A4Q2QPF1-F1
#
_entry.id   AF-A0A4Q2QPF1-F1
#
_cell.length_a   1.000
_cell.length_b   1.000
_cell.length_c   1.000
_cell.angle_alpha   90.00
_cell.angle_beta   90.00
_cell.angle_gamma   90.00
#
_symmetry.space_group_name_H-M   'P 1'
#
loop_
_entity.id
_entity.type
_entity.pdbx_description
1 polymer ?
#
loop_
_entity_poly.entity_id
_entity_poly.type
_entity_poly.pdbx_seq_one_letter_code
_entity_poly.pdbx_strand_id
1 'polypeptide(L)'
;PFTPDLAVLCTNARRNLELLEALGQKGCKTCIILSSQPEQYPALLECAARYQMRLLGPNSLGLLAPWQGLNASFSPVPIHRGKLAFISQSAAVSNTILDWAQQREMGFSYFIALGDSLDIDVDDLLDFLARDSKTSA
;
A
#
# COMPACT_ATOMS: atom_id res chain seq x y z
N PRO A 1 18.64 14.96 9.78
CA PRO A 1 18.07 13.70 9.27
C PRO A 1 16.73 13.95 8.56
N PHE A 2 16.46 13.24 7.47
CA PHE A 2 15.24 13.36 6.65
C PHE A 2 14.11 12.51 7.22
N THR A 3 12.89 13.06 7.27
CA THR A 3 11.67 12.33 7.63
C THR A 3 11.05 11.77 6.35
N PRO A 4 10.89 10.44 6.23
CA PRO A 4 10.27 9.87 5.04
C PRO A 4 8.78 10.20 5.00
N ASP A 5 8.28 10.56 3.80
CA ASP A 5 6.84 10.74 3.57
C ASP A 5 6.11 9.38 3.57
N LEU A 6 6.78 8.35 3.03
CA LEU A 6 6.30 6.97 2.91
C LEU A 6 7.38 5.99 3.36
N ALA A 7 7.02 5.06 4.24
CA ALA A 7 7.86 3.93 4.62
C ALA A 7 7.25 2.61 4.12
N VAL A 8 8.10 1.65 3.75
CA VAL A 8 7.69 0.29 3.36
C VAL A 8 8.37 -0.71 4.29
N LEU A 9 7.58 -1.41 5.11
CA LEU A 9 8.06 -2.45 6.00
C LEU A 9 8.02 -3.81 5.29
N CYS A 10 9.20 -4.22 4.84
CA CYS A 10 9.48 -5.52 4.21
C CYS A 10 10.44 -6.35 5.09
N THR A 11 10.16 -6.41 6.39
CA THR A 11 11.00 -7.11 7.36
C THR A 11 10.27 -8.32 7.95
N ASN A 12 10.96 -9.12 8.78
CA ASN A 12 10.29 -10.12 9.59
C ASN A 12 9.21 -9.46 10.46
N ALA A 13 8.00 -10.03 10.48
CA ALA A 13 6.82 -9.43 11.14
C ALA A 13 7.04 -9.07 12.61
N ARG A 14 7.90 -9.81 13.33
CA ARG A 14 8.24 -9.51 14.74
C ARG A 14 8.86 -8.12 14.95
N ARG A 15 9.46 -7.54 13.90
CA ARG A 15 10.12 -6.22 13.94
C ARG A 15 9.18 -5.07 13.60
N ASN A 16 7.95 -5.35 13.11
CA ASN A 16 7.06 -4.32 12.58
C ASN A 16 6.76 -3.24 13.61
N LEU A 17 6.41 -3.61 14.85
CA LEU A 17 6.03 -2.65 15.88
C LEU A 17 7.18 -1.73 16.28
N GLU A 18 8.38 -2.31 16.51
CA GLU A 18 9.59 -1.55 16.84
C GLU A 18 9.94 -0.53 15.73
N LEU A 19 9.89 -0.97 14.48
CA LEU A 19 10.18 -0.11 13.33
C LEU A 19 9.10 0.96 13.12
N LEU A 20 7.83 0.62 13.33
CA LEU A 20 6.72 1.55 13.22
C LEU A 20 6.82 2.66 14.28
N GLU A 21 7.18 2.30 15.52
CA GLU A 21 7.42 3.26 16.60
C GLU A 21 8.57 4.22 16.23
N ALA A 22 9.69 3.69 15.72
CA ALA A 22 10.83 4.50 15.30
C ALA A 22 10.49 5.43 14.11
N LEU A 23 9.64 4.97 13.19
CA LEU A 23 9.12 5.79 12.07
C LEU A 23 8.20 6.90 12.59
N GLY A 24 7.32 6.58 13.53
CA GLY A 24 6.43 7.54 14.19
C GLY A 24 7.18 8.64 14.92
N GLN A 25 8.21 8.29 15.69
CA GLN A 25 9.10 9.24 16.37
C GLN A 25 9.84 10.17 15.41
N LYS A 26 10.18 9.69 14.21
CA LYS A 26 10.77 10.51 13.14
C LYS A 26 9.76 11.41 12.43
N GLY A 27 8.46 11.22 12.67
CA GLY A 27 7.38 11.99 12.06
C GLY A 27 6.86 11.43 10.73
N CYS A 28 7.19 10.18 10.38
CA CYS A 28 6.62 9.53 9.19
C CYS A 28 5.09 9.42 9.33
N LYS A 29 4.35 9.71 8.25
CA LYS A 29 2.89 9.76 8.26
C LYS A 29 2.20 8.64 7.51
N THR A 30 2.93 7.89 6.68
CA THR A 30 2.35 6.76 5.95
C THR A 30 3.30 5.57 5.94
N CYS A 31 2.74 4.38 6.14
CA CYS A 31 3.51 3.14 6.17
C CYS A 31 2.77 2.02 5.43
N ILE A 32 3.46 1.35 4.51
CA ILE A 32 3.00 0.12 3.89
C ILE A 32 3.60 -1.03 4.68
N ILE A 33 2.74 -1.85 5.30
CA ILE A 33 3.16 -3.06 6.00
C ILE A 33 2.87 -4.24 5.07
N LEU A 34 3.91 -4.92 4.61
CA LEU A 34 3.72 -5.97 3.61
C LEU A 34 3.28 -7.30 4.23
N SER A 35 3.70 -7.59 5.45
CA SER A 35 3.33 -8.82 6.17
C SER A 35 3.22 -8.56 7.66
N SER A 36 2.18 -9.11 8.29
CA SER A 36 1.99 -9.08 9.74
C SER A 36 1.11 -10.25 10.20
N GLN A 37 1.18 -10.57 11.48
CA GLN A 37 0.30 -11.56 12.11
C GLN A 37 -0.90 -10.87 12.79
N PRO A 38 -2.11 -11.46 12.78
CA PRO A 38 -3.30 -10.87 13.40
C PRO A 38 -3.12 -10.44 14.87
N GLU A 39 -2.30 -11.16 15.62
CA GLU A 39 -2.00 -10.87 17.02
C GLU A 39 -1.32 -9.51 17.22
N GLN A 40 -0.68 -8.97 16.17
CA GLN A 40 0.00 -7.68 16.20
C GLN A 40 -0.93 -6.50 15.86
N TYR A 41 -2.13 -6.76 15.29
CA TYR A 41 -2.99 -5.73 14.72
C TYR A 41 -3.39 -4.64 15.72
N PRO A 42 -3.82 -4.98 16.96
CA PRO A 42 -4.16 -3.96 17.95
C PRO A 42 -2.99 -3.03 18.28
N ALA A 43 -1.79 -3.59 18.44
CA ALA A 43 -0.59 -2.81 18.77
C ALA A 43 -0.13 -1.92 17.60
N LEU A 44 -0.24 -2.41 16.37
CA LEU A 44 0.07 -1.62 15.17
C LEU A 44 -0.89 -0.44 15.02
N LEU A 45 -2.20 -0.67 15.23
CA LEU A 45 -3.22 0.37 15.22
C LEU A 45 -3.01 1.41 16.32
N GLU A 46 -2.72 0.96 17.54
CA GLU A 46 -2.45 1.87 18.66
C GLU A 46 -1.23 2.76 18.38
N CYS A 47 -0.15 2.17 17.85
CA CYS A 47 1.05 2.91 17.45
C CYS A 47 0.74 3.91 16.32
N ALA A 48 0.02 3.48 15.29
CA ALA A 48 -0.35 4.34 14.17
C ALA A 48 -1.20 5.54 14.62
N ALA A 49 -2.20 5.30 15.47
CA ALA A 49 -3.04 6.35 16.04
C ALA A 49 -2.23 7.36 16.88
N ARG A 50 -1.30 6.87 17.71
CA ARG A 50 -0.43 7.72 18.55
C ARG A 50 0.38 8.72 17.73
N TYR A 51 0.86 8.32 16.55
CA TYR A 51 1.70 9.15 15.68
C TYR A 51 0.95 9.81 14.52
N GLN A 52 -0.38 9.62 14.44
CA GLN A 52 -1.22 10.06 13.33
C GLN A 52 -0.67 9.55 11.99
N MET A 53 -0.31 8.27 11.96
CA MET A 53 0.22 7.56 10.80
C MET A 53 -0.89 6.71 10.19
N ARG A 54 -0.96 6.66 8.86
CA ARG A 54 -1.86 5.76 8.13
C ARG A 54 -1.13 4.51 7.65
N LEU A 55 -1.80 3.36 7.72
CA LEU A 55 -1.24 2.05 7.35
C LEU A 55 -1.96 1.45 6.14
N LEU A 56 -1.19 1.06 5.12
CA LEU A 56 -1.66 0.20 4.03
C LEU A 56 -1.20 -1.24 4.31
N GLY A 57 -2.08 -2.22 4.10
CA GLY A 57 -1.85 -3.61 4.49
C GLY A 57 -2.48 -3.92 5.86
N PRO A 58 -1.97 -4.91 6.61
CA PRO A 58 -0.87 -5.81 6.28
C PRO A 58 -1.26 -6.88 5.23
N ASN A 59 -0.34 -7.80 4.95
CA ASN A 59 -0.56 -8.95 4.05
C ASN A 59 -1.02 -8.52 2.64
N SER A 60 -0.35 -7.48 2.14
CA SER A 60 -0.65 -6.82 0.88
C SER A 60 0.49 -7.03 -0.11
N LEU A 61 0.16 -6.97 -1.40
CA LEU A 61 1.17 -6.85 -2.45
C LEU A 61 1.90 -5.49 -2.40
N GLY A 62 1.23 -4.44 -1.94
CA GLY A 62 1.70 -3.06 -1.88
C GLY A 62 0.99 -2.14 -2.90
N LEU A 63 1.69 -1.09 -3.31
CA LEU A 63 1.18 -0.01 -4.14
C LEU A 63 2.03 0.19 -5.40
N LEU A 64 1.39 0.33 -6.55
CA LEU A 64 2.03 0.82 -7.76
C LEU A 64 1.30 2.08 -8.26
N ALA A 65 2.06 3.12 -8.58
CA ALA A 65 1.56 4.41 -9.03
C ALA A 65 2.41 4.90 -10.25
N PRO A 66 2.06 4.47 -11.47
CA PRO A 66 2.90 4.65 -12.67
C PRO A 66 3.07 6.11 -13.10
N TRP A 67 2.06 6.94 -12.83
CA TRP A 67 2.13 8.37 -13.12
C TRP A 67 3.19 9.07 -12.28
N GLN A 68 3.42 8.57 -11.06
CA GLN A 68 4.44 9.04 -10.12
C GLN A 68 5.79 8.31 -10.30
N GLY A 69 5.82 7.25 -11.13
CA GLY A 69 7.01 6.41 -11.28
C GLY A 69 7.32 5.58 -10.02
N LEU A 70 6.32 5.31 -9.19
CA LEU A 70 6.48 4.60 -7.91
C LEU A 70 6.03 3.15 -8.04
N ASN A 71 6.91 2.22 -7.68
CA ASN A 71 6.55 0.84 -7.37
C ASN A 71 6.99 0.55 -5.92
N ALA A 72 6.03 0.55 -5.01
CA ALA A 72 6.18 0.21 -3.59
C ALA A 72 5.45 -1.11 -3.31
N SER A 73 5.76 -2.13 -4.11
CA SER A 73 5.12 -3.45 -4.06
C SER A 73 6.15 -4.57 -4.25
N PHE A 74 5.72 -5.82 -4.05
CA PHE A 74 6.51 -7.00 -4.40
C PHE A 74 6.46 -7.39 -5.89
N SER A 75 5.69 -6.67 -6.71
CA SER A 75 5.56 -7.03 -8.12
C SER A 75 6.88 -6.76 -8.85
N PRO A 76 7.48 -7.78 -9.50
CA PRO A 76 8.69 -7.60 -10.30
C PRO A 76 8.39 -6.94 -11.66
N VAL A 77 7.10 -6.78 -11.99
CA VAL A 77 6.64 -6.35 -13.30
C VAL A 77 6.43 -4.84 -13.32
N PRO A 78 7.03 -4.11 -14.27
CA PRO A 78 6.70 -2.72 -14.49
C PRO A 78 5.30 -2.61 -15.11
N ILE A 79 4.45 -1.78 -14.52
CA ILE A 79 3.12 -1.48 -15.07
C ILE A 79 3.14 -0.18 -15.88
N HIS A 80 2.37 -0.15 -16.96
CA HIS A 80 2.28 1.02 -17.83
C HIS A 80 1.35 2.08 -17.24
N ARG A 81 1.56 3.34 -17.63
CA ARG A 81 0.64 4.44 -17.32
C ARG A 81 -0.67 4.22 -18.06
N GLY A 82 -1.77 4.17 -17.31
CA GLY A 82 -3.12 4.14 -17.86
C GLY A 82 -4.09 4.96 -17.01
N LYS A 83 -5.39 4.77 -17.21
CA LYS A 83 -6.44 5.51 -16.51
C LYS A 83 -7.33 4.66 -15.62
N LEU A 84 -7.07 3.35 -15.55
CA LEU A 84 -7.82 2.41 -14.74
C LEU A 84 -7.18 2.33 -13.35
N ALA A 85 -7.95 2.54 -12.30
CA ALA A 85 -7.51 2.21 -10.95
C ALA A 85 -7.94 0.79 -10.60
N PHE A 86 -7.05 0.05 -9.93
CA PHE A 86 -7.36 -1.27 -9.42
C PHE A 86 -7.16 -1.29 -7.90
N ILE A 87 -8.18 -1.78 -7.18
CA ILE A 87 -8.14 -2.02 -5.75
C ILE A 87 -8.51 -3.47 -5.48
N SER A 88 -7.75 -4.17 -4.64
CA SER A 88 -8.13 -5.50 -4.18
C SER A 88 -7.57 -5.82 -2.80
N GLN A 89 -8.38 -6.46 -1.96
CA GLN A 89 -7.93 -7.06 -0.70
C GLN A 89 -7.22 -8.41 -0.92
N SER A 90 -7.41 -9.07 -2.07
CA SER A 90 -6.83 -10.38 -2.33
C SER A 90 -5.47 -10.25 -3.02
N ALA A 91 -4.42 -10.72 -2.37
CA ALA A 91 -3.08 -10.79 -2.95
C ALA A 91 -3.02 -11.71 -4.19
N ALA A 92 -3.74 -12.83 -4.17
CA ALA A 92 -3.78 -13.78 -5.29
C ALA A 92 -4.47 -13.19 -6.53
N VAL A 93 -5.61 -12.50 -6.33
CA VAL A 93 -6.30 -11.81 -7.42
C VAL A 93 -5.43 -10.67 -7.95
N SER A 94 -4.80 -9.91 -7.06
CA SER A 94 -3.90 -8.82 -7.43
C SER A 94 -2.77 -9.30 -8.36
N ASN A 95 -2.06 -10.37 -7.99
CA ASN A 95 -1.02 -10.95 -8.83
C ASN A 95 -1.57 -11.43 -10.19
N THR A 96 -2.70 -12.15 -10.17
CA THR A 96 -3.33 -12.65 -11.41
C THR A 96 -3.70 -11.51 -12.36
N ILE A 97 -4.23 -10.40 -11.84
CA ILE A 97 -4.58 -9.23 -12.66
C ILE A 97 -3.32 -8.53 -13.18
N LEU A 98 -2.25 -8.44 -12.40
CA LEU A 98 -0.98 -7.88 -12.87
C LEU A 98 -0.38 -8.68 -14.01
N ASP A 99 -0.31 -10.01 -13.88
CA ASP A 99 0.20 -10.90 -14.92
C ASP A 99 -0.63 -10.77 -16.21
N TRP A 100 -1.95 -10.75 -16.07
CA TRP A 100 -2.86 -10.55 -17.20
C TRP A 100 -2.71 -9.17 -17.85
N ALA A 101 -2.58 -8.11 -17.05
CA ALA A 101 -2.42 -6.75 -17.55
C ALA A 101 -1.10 -6.58 -18.30
N GLN A 102 -0.03 -7.21 -17.83
CA GLN A 102 1.26 -7.24 -18.53
C GLN A 102 1.12 -7.87 -19.92
N GLN A 103 0.46 -9.02 -20.03
CA GLN A 103 0.26 -9.71 -21.32
C GLN A 103 -0.59 -8.91 -22.32
N ARG A 104 -1.44 -8.01 -21.83
CA ARG A 104 -2.33 -7.18 -22.65
C ARG A 104 -1.87 -5.74 -22.81
N GLU A 105 -0.68 -5.40 -22.33
CA GLU A 105 -0.16 -4.02 -22.31
C GLU A 105 -1.13 -3.02 -21.65
N MET A 106 -1.91 -3.50 -20.68
CA MET A 106 -2.86 -2.67 -19.96
C MET A 106 -2.13 -1.81 -18.92
N GLY A 107 -2.44 -0.52 -18.90
CA GLY A 107 -1.90 0.43 -17.93
C GLY A 107 -2.88 0.78 -16.82
N PHE A 108 -2.35 1.17 -15.67
CA PHE A 108 -3.12 1.61 -14.51
C PHE A 108 -2.82 3.07 -14.14
N SER A 109 -3.79 3.76 -13.55
CA SER A 109 -3.54 5.01 -12.83
C SER A 109 -2.94 4.70 -11.46
N TYR A 110 -3.54 3.76 -10.75
CA TYR A 110 -3.08 3.18 -9.49
C TYR A 110 -3.39 1.68 -9.46
N PHE A 111 -2.49 0.91 -8.85
CA PHE A 111 -2.73 -0.49 -8.52
C PHE A 111 -2.47 -0.66 -7.03
N ILE A 112 -3.54 -0.87 -6.26
CA ILE A 112 -3.51 -0.84 -4.79
C ILE A 112 -3.98 -2.19 -4.27
N ALA A 113 -3.06 -2.97 -3.72
CA ALA A 113 -3.44 -4.11 -2.91
C ALA A 113 -3.64 -3.63 -1.47
N LEU A 114 -4.82 -3.86 -0.92
CA LEU A 114 -5.16 -3.48 0.45
C LEU A 114 -4.68 -4.52 1.47
N GLY A 115 -4.61 -5.79 1.06
CA GLY A 115 -4.44 -6.90 2.00
C GLY A 115 -5.58 -6.93 3.01
N ASP A 116 -5.24 -7.03 4.29
CA ASP A 116 -6.22 -7.14 5.37
C ASP A 116 -6.90 -5.80 5.72
N SER A 117 -6.53 -4.69 5.07
CA SER A 117 -7.16 -3.35 5.24
C SER A 117 -7.26 -2.93 6.71
N LEU A 118 -6.13 -3.01 7.43
CA LEU A 118 -6.14 -2.79 8.88
C LEU A 118 -6.52 -1.35 9.26
N ASP A 119 -6.14 -0.37 8.42
CA ASP A 119 -6.42 1.06 8.65
C ASP A 119 -6.92 1.77 7.40
N ILE A 120 -6.17 1.77 6.29
CA ILE A 120 -6.68 2.26 5.01
C ILE A 120 -7.60 1.20 4.40
N ASP A 121 -8.83 1.58 4.08
CA ASP A 121 -9.85 0.71 3.49
C ASP A 121 -10.33 1.23 2.11
N VAL A 122 -11.23 0.48 1.47
CA VAL A 122 -11.71 0.73 0.12
C VAL A 122 -12.39 2.10 -0.01
N ASP A 123 -13.17 2.52 0.98
CA ASP A 123 -13.88 3.80 0.97
C ASP A 123 -12.92 5.00 0.97
N ASP A 124 -11.87 4.97 1.80
CA ASP A 124 -10.79 5.96 1.79
C ASP A 124 -10.17 6.09 0.38
N LEU A 125 -9.93 4.95 -0.27
CA LEU A 125 -9.32 4.91 -1.60
C LEU A 125 -10.28 5.37 -2.69
N LEU A 126 -11.56 5.01 -2.61
CA LEU A 126 -12.57 5.45 -3.57
C LEU A 126 -12.73 6.97 -3.53
N ASP A 127 -12.76 7.57 -2.34
CA ASP A 127 -12.82 9.02 -2.18
C ASP A 127 -11.59 9.72 -2.77
N PHE A 128 -10.40 9.13 -2.60
CA PHE A 128 -9.18 9.62 -3.21
C PHE A 128 -9.21 9.51 -4.74
N LEU A 129 -9.52 8.32 -5.27
CA LEU A 129 -9.49 8.02 -6.70
C LEU A 129 -10.57 8.78 -7.48
N ALA A 130 -11.74 8.99 -6.89
CA ALA A 130 -12.83 9.76 -7.51
C ALA A 130 -12.43 11.22 -7.80
N ARG A 131 -11.41 11.74 -7.12
CA ARG A 131 -10.89 13.11 -7.28
C ARG A 131 -9.59 13.15 -8.10
N ASP A 132 -9.01 12.00 -8.43
CA ASP A 132 -7.77 11.91 -9.17
C ASP A 132 -7.99 12.09 -10.68
N SER A 133 -7.42 13.15 -11.24
CA SER A 133 -7.49 13.45 -12.68
C SER A 133 -6.87 12.38 -13.60
N LYS A 134 -6.04 11.48 -13.05
CA LYS A 134 -5.41 10.39 -13.81
C LYS A 134 -6.26 9.13 -13.83
N THR A 135 -7.28 9.04 -12.99
CA THR A 135 -8.20 7.91 -12.90
C THR A 135 -9.50 8.23 -13.65
N SER A 136 -10.03 7.28 -14.41
CA SER A 136 -11.27 7.44 -15.19
C SER A 136 -12.20 6.24 -15.10
N ALA A 137 -11.72 5.13 -14.55
CA ALA A 137 -12.47 3.91 -14.28
C ALA A 137 -11.82 3.19 -13.10
#